data_AF-A0A484B4R3-F1
#
_entry.id   AF-A0A484B4R3-F1
#
_cell.length_a   1.000
_cell.length_b   1.000
_cell.length_c   1.000
_cell.angle_alpha   90.00
_cell.angle_beta   90.00
_cell.angle_gamma   90.00
#
_symmetry.space_group_name_H-M   'P 1'
#
loop_
_entity.id
_entity.type
_entity.pdbx_description
1 polymer ?
#
loop_
_entity_poly.entity_id
_entity_poly.type
_entity_poly.pdbx_seq_one_letter_code
_entity_poly.pdbx_strand_id
1 'polypeptide(L)'
;MAEQLFPGLERPLPQLPSLPYTLFAYREELRRRDAPFMKMSTIKLHLTDNLILQTIKNIRQLDTIEIMNLNREIVFKRKLTKQMHKVRKLEKLGLNVDPRQLKDVQWN
;
A
#
# COMPACT_ATOMS: atom_id res chain seq x y z
N MET A 1 -1.43 -21.92 -9.61
CA MET A 1 -0.28 -21.05 -9.95
C MET A 1 -0.33 -19.70 -9.22
N ALA A 2 -1.46 -18.97 -9.18
CA ALA A 2 -1.56 -17.71 -8.43
C ALA A 2 -1.42 -17.90 -6.89
N GLU A 3 -1.85 -19.05 -6.36
CA GLU A 3 -1.80 -19.37 -4.93
C GLU A 3 -0.38 -19.56 -4.36
N GLN A 4 0.58 -19.97 -5.20
CA GLN A 4 1.96 -20.19 -4.75
C GLN A 4 2.76 -18.89 -4.63
N LEU A 5 2.34 -17.83 -5.31
CA LEU A 5 3.11 -16.59 -5.38
C LEU A 5 2.75 -15.61 -4.23
N PHE A 6 1.57 -15.73 -3.64
CA PHE A 6 1.06 -14.80 -2.63
C PHE A 6 0.24 -15.47 -1.51
N PRO A 7 0.87 -16.23 -0.60
CA PRO A 7 0.21 -17.02 0.45
C PRO A 7 -0.45 -16.19 1.58
N GLY A 8 -0.73 -14.91 1.35
CA GLY A 8 -1.32 -13.98 2.33
C GLY A 8 -2.49 -13.14 1.81
N LEU A 9 -2.95 -13.38 0.58
CA LEU A 9 -4.14 -12.74 0.01
C LEU A 9 -5.46 -13.40 0.46
N GLU A 10 -5.40 -14.48 1.26
CA GLU A 10 -6.57 -15.25 1.70
C GLU A 10 -7.41 -14.62 2.80
N ARG A 11 -6.97 -13.52 3.45
CA ARG A 11 -7.95 -12.77 4.25
C ARG A 11 -8.88 -12.08 3.26
N PRO A 12 -10.18 -12.39 3.23
CA PRO A 12 -11.11 -11.57 2.49
C PRO A 12 -11.05 -10.21 3.15
N LEU A 13 -10.35 -9.27 2.51
CA LEU A 13 -10.49 -7.87 2.86
C LEU A 13 -11.98 -7.54 2.67
N PRO A 14 -12.58 -6.77 3.59
CA PRO A 14 -13.99 -6.40 3.49
C PRO A 14 -14.28 -5.92 2.07
N GLN A 15 -15.40 -6.37 1.50
CA GLN A 15 -15.77 -6.22 0.08
C GLN A 15 -15.16 -4.95 -0.51
N LEU A 16 -14.11 -5.13 -1.33
CA LEU A 16 -13.36 -4.01 -1.84
C LEU A 16 -14.29 -3.17 -2.73
N PRO A 17 -14.40 -1.85 -2.52
CA PRO A 17 -15.19 -1.01 -3.39
C PRO A 17 -14.65 -1.10 -4.84
N SER A 18 -15.53 -0.91 -5.81
CA SER A 18 -15.13 -0.90 -7.21
C SER A 18 -14.04 0.15 -7.47
N LEU A 19 -13.12 -0.14 -8.40
CA LEU A 19 -12.04 0.79 -8.77
C LEU A 19 -12.55 2.21 -9.11
N PRO A 20 -13.65 2.39 -9.89
CA PRO A 20 -14.19 3.72 -10.16
C PRO A 20 -14.63 4.47 -8.90
N TYR A 21 -15.30 3.77 -7.97
CA TYR A 21 -15.75 4.36 -6.72
C TYR A 21 -14.57 4.74 -5.82
N THR A 22 -13.55 3.88 -5.75
CA THR A 22 -12.35 4.13 -4.94
C THR A 22 -11.57 5.34 -5.48
N LEU A 23 -11.46 5.48 -6.81
CA LEU A 23 -10.87 6.65 -7.46
C LEU A 23 -11.66 7.92 -7.19
N PHE A 24 -13.00 7.85 -7.26
CA PHE A 24 -13.87 8.97 -6.91
C PHE A 24 -13.63 9.41 -5.46
N ALA A 25 -13.68 8.49 -4.51
CA ALA A 25 -13.47 8.77 -3.09
C ALA A 25 -12.09 9.38 -2.82
N TYR A 26 -11.05 8.91 -3.52
CA TYR A 26 -9.70 9.48 -3.45
C TYR A 26 -9.67 10.94 -3.91
N ARG A 27 -10.32 11.24 -5.04
CA ARG A 27 -10.39 12.60 -5.60
C ARG A 27 -11.15 13.55 -4.70
N GLU A 28 -12.25 13.10 -4.09
CA GLU A 28 -12.98 13.89 -3.11
C GLU A 28 -12.15 14.15 -1.85
N GLU A 29 -11.39 13.17 -1.38
CA GLU A 29 -10.54 13.35 -0.20
C GLU A 29 -9.35 14.28 -0.48
N LEU A 30 -8.80 14.30 -1.69
CA LEU A 30 -7.75 15.25 -2.11
C LEU A 30 -8.23 16.70 -2.20
N ARG A 31 -9.53 16.93 -2.40
CA ARG A 31 -10.12 18.29 -2.45
C ARG A 31 -10.28 18.91 -1.07
N ARG A 32 -10.12 18.15 0.01
CA ARG A 32 -10.21 18.67 1.38
C ARG A 32 -8.91 19.38 1.77
N ARG A 33 -9.02 20.54 2.42
CA ARG A 33 -7.88 21.29 2.96
C ARG A 33 -7.09 20.48 4.00
N ASP A 34 -7.79 19.73 4.85
CA ASP A 34 -7.22 18.87 5.89
C ASP A 34 -7.63 17.41 5.69
N ALA A 35 -7.09 16.77 4.66
CA ALA A 35 -7.38 15.36 4.39
C ALA A 35 -6.78 14.46 5.50
N PRO A 36 -7.59 13.68 6.24
CA PRO A 36 -7.09 12.83 7.32
C PRO A 36 -6.13 11.77 6.77
N PHE A 37 -4.90 11.75 7.29
CA PHE A 37 -3.84 10.84 6.84
C PHE A 37 -4.28 9.37 6.77
N MET A 38 -5.01 8.90 7.79
CA MET A 38 -5.50 7.52 7.83
C MET A 38 -6.53 7.23 6.74
N LYS A 39 -7.49 8.14 6.53
CA LYS A 39 -8.51 7.97 5.50
C LYS A 39 -7.91 7.95 4.10
N MET A 40 -6.96 8.86 3.85
CA MET A 40 -6.20 8.91 2.61
C MET A 40 -5.38 7.63 2.38
N SER A 41 -4.76 7.10 3.44
CA SER A 41 -3.96 5.87 3.38
C SER A 41 -4.82 4.63 3.10
N THR A 42 -6.01 4.53 3.71
CA THR A 42 -6.97 3.46 3.42
C THR A 42 -7.41 3.47 1.96
N ILE A 43 -7.74 4.65 1.41
CA ILE A 43 -8.15 4.77 0.01
C ILE A 43 -7.00 4.38 -0.94
N LYS A 44 -5.76 4.79 -0.63
CA LYS A 44 -4.56 4.39 -1.40
C LYS A 44 -4.35 2.87 -1.39
N LEU A 45 -4.53 2.21 -0.25
CA LEU A 45 -4.44 0.75 -0.16
C LEU A 45 -5.46 0.07 -1.07
N HIS A 46 -6.71 0.52 -1.05
CA HIS A 46 -7.75 -0.02 -1.92
C HIS A 46 -7.46 0.18 -3.41
N LEU A 47 -6.88 1.32 -3.80
CA LEU A 47 -6.45 1.56 -5.18
C LEU A 47 -5.32 0.60 -5.59
N THR A 48 -4.33 0.42 -4.72
CA THR A 48 -3.21 -0.50 -4.98
C THR A 48 -3.69 -1.94 -5.09
N ASP A 49 -4.58 -2.40 -4.22
CA ASP A 49 -5.15 -3.76 -4.31
C ASP A 49 -5.94 -3.96 -5.61
N ASN A 50 -6.74 -2.96 -6.03
CA ASN A 50 -7.44 -3.01 -7.32
C ASN A 50 -6.46 -3.08 -8.51
N LEU A 51 -5.38 -2.28 -8.49
CA LEU A 51 -4.33 -2.31 -9.50
C LEU A 51 -3.64 -3.67 -9.56
N ILE A 52 -3.22 -4.22 -8.40
CA ILE A 52 -2.61 -5.55 -8.32
C ILE A 52 -3.55 -6.62 -8.89
N LEU A 53 -4.85 -6.57 -8.57
CA LEU A 53 -5.83 -7.53 -9.11
C LEU A 53 -6.00 -7.39 -10.63
N GLN A 54 -6.02 -6.17 -11.17
CA GLN A 54 -6.06 -5.95 -12.62
C GLN A 54 -4.78 -6.42 -13.30
N THR A 55 -3.62 -6.09 -12.72
CA THR A 55 -2.31 -6.53 -13.19
C THR A 55 -2.26 -8.06 -13.19
N ILE A 56 -2.54 -8.76 -12.08
CA ILE A 56 -2.56 -10.24 -12.01
C ILE A 56 -3.50 -10.87 -13.06
N LYS A 57 -4.65 -10.23 -13.36
CA LYS A 57 -5.56 -10.70 -14.41
C LYS A 57 -4.97 -10.55 -15.82
N ASN A 58 -4.27 -9.44 -16.07
CA ASN A 58 -3.63 -9.12 -17.36
C ASN A 58 -2.27 -9.84 -17.53
N ILE A 59 -1.65 -10.23 -16.41
CA ILE A 59 -0.34 -10.87 -16.31
C ILE A 59 -0.23 -12.21 -17.06
N ARG A 60 -1.36 -12.79 -17.48
CA ARG A 60 -1.39 -13.97 -18.38
C ARG A 60 -0.75 -13.68 -19.75
N GLN A 61 -0.45 -12.43 -20.05
CA GLN A 61 0.41 -11.99 -21.14
C GLN A 61 1.41 -10.99 -20.54
N LEU A 62 2.70 -11.34 -20.35
CA LEU A 62 3.61 -10.44 -19.61
C LEU A 62 4.86 -10.02 -20.35
N ASP A 63 4.85 -8.70 -20.58
CA ASP A 63 5.96 -7.82 -20.89
C ASP A 63 6.76 -7.49 -19.62
N THR A 64 8.09 -7.45 -19.74
CA THR A 64 9.07 -7.36 -18.63
C THR A 64 8.88 -6.14 -17.70
N ILE A 65 8.21 -5.10 -18.20
CA ILE A 65 7.99 -3.81 -17.51
C ILE A 65 7.05 -3.96 -16.31
N GLU A 66 5.98 -4.74 -16.44
CA GLU A 66 5.01 -4.93 -15.35
C GLU A 66 5.64 -5.69 -14.17
N ILE A 67 6.54 -6.65 -14.44
CA ILE A 67 7.30 -7.36 -13.41
C ILE A 67 8.20 -6.40 -12.63
N MET A 68 8.87 -5.47 -13.32
CA MET A 68 9.70 -4.45 -12.67
C MET A 68 8.88 -3.50 -11.79
N ASN A 69 7.70 -3.10 -12.25
CA ASN A 69 6.79 -2.25 -11.48
C ASN A 69 6.29 -2.97 -10.23
N LEU A 70 5.88 -4.25 -10.36
CA LEU A 70 5.46 -5.07 -9.23
C LEU A 70 6.57 -5.22 -8.18
N ASN A 71 7.82 -5.42 -8.61
CA ASN A 71 8.95 -5.51 -7.69
C ASN A 71 9.17 -4.19 -6.92
N ARG A 72 9.06 -3.03 -7.59
CA ARG A 72 9.16 -1.71 -6.94
C ARG A 72 8.08 -1.54 -5.87
N GLU A 73 6.85 -1.94 -6.18
CA GLU A 73 5.72 -1.89 -5.24
C GLU A 73 5.93 -2.80 -4.02
N ILE A 74 6.43 -4.02 -4.24
CA ILE A 74 6.76 -4.97 -3.16
C ILE A 74 7.82 -4.39 -2.22
N VAL A 75 8.90 -3.83 -2.77
CA VAL A 75 9.97 -3.21 -1.99
C VAL A 75 9.45 -2.03 -1.18
N PHE A 76 8.63 -1.17 -1.80
CA PHE A 76 8.01 -0.03 -1.12
C PHE A 76 7.13 -0.49 0.05
N LYS A 77 6.26 -1.48 -0.16
CA LYS A 77 5.39 -2.05 0.89
C LYS A 77 6.20 -2.54 2.10
N ARG A 78 7.30 -3.25 1.86
CA ARG A 78 8.20 -3.73 2.92
C ARG A 78 8.82 -2.59 3.73
N LYS A 79 9.31 -1.55 3.05
CA LYS A 79 9.88 -0.36 3.72
C LYS A 79 8.85 0.35 4.59
N LEU A 80 7.67 0.62 4.01
CA LEU A 80 6.60 1.31 4.72
C LEU A 80 6.14 0.52 5.97
N THR A 81 6.02 -0.80 5.85
CA THR A 81 5.62 -1.68 6.97
C THR A 81 6.63 -1.59 8.13
N LYS A 82 7.94 -1.58 7.82
CA LYS A 82 9.00 -1.42 8.83
C LYS A 82 8.92 -0.07 9.53
N GLN A 83 8.72 1.01 8.77
CA GLN A 83 8.58 2.35 9.35
C GLN A 83 7.37 2.44 10.29
N MET A 84 6.22 1.90 9.90
CA MET A 84 5.02 1.85 10.74
C MET A 84 5.25 1.08 12.04
N HIS A 85 5.94 -0.05 12.00
CA HIS A 85 6.30 -0.79 13.22
C HIS A 85 7.20 0.02 14.16
N LYS A 86 8.14 0.79 13.61
CA LYS A 86 9.05 1.64 14.38
C LYS A 86 8.29 2.78 15.07
N VAL A 87 7.39 3.46 14.35
CA VAL A 87 6.52 4.51 14.90
C VAL A 87 5.68 3.96 16.06
N ARG A 88 4.98 2.84 15.85
CA ARG A 88 4.18 2.20 16.92
C ARG A 88 4.99 1.85 18.16
N LYS A 89 6.26 1.45 17.99
CA LYS A 89 7.15 1.16 19.12
C LYS A 89 7.53 2.43 19.88
N LEU A 90 7.77 3.53 19.19
CA LEU A 90 8.11 4.83 19.78
C LEU A 90 6.90 5.46 20.49
N GLU A 91 5.71 5.36 19.90
CA GLU A 91 4.45 5.79 20.54
C GLU A 91 4.20 5.05 21.86
N LYS A 92 4.45 3.73 21.90
CA LYS A 92 4.36 2.94 23.15
C LYS A 92 5.34 3.40 24.24
N LEU A 93 6.42 4.07 23.86
CA LEU A 93 7.41 4.64 24.77
C LEU A 93 7.12 6.11 25.13
N GLY A 94 5.99 6.66 24.66
CA GLY A 94 5.60 8.06 24.88
C GLY A 94 6.36 9.07 24.02
N LEU A 95 7.12 8.62 23.02
CA LEU A 95 7.89 9.47 22.12
C LEU A 95 7.08 9.76 20.86
N ASN A 96 6.62 11.00 20.71
CA ASN A 96 5.97 11.45 19.47
C ASN A 96 7.05 11.85 18.45
N VAL A 97 7.33 10.95 17.50
CA VAL A 97 8.37 11.14 16.47
C VAL A 97 7.72 11.27 15.11
N ASP A 98 8.07 12.33 14.38
CA ASP A 98 7.64 12.51 13.00
C ASP A 98 8.16 11.34 12.13
N PRO A 99 7.28 10.53 11.53
CA PRO A 99 7.67 9.40 10.70
C PRO A 99 8.58 9.78 9.53
N ARG A 100 8.51 11.02 9.05
CA ARG A 100 9.33 11.53 7.92
C ARG A 100 10.80 11.74 8.29
N GLN A 101 11.08 11.87 9.59
CA GLN A 101 12.44 12.06 10.11
C GLN A 101 13.11 10.72 10.46
N LEU A 102 12.36 9.62 10.43
CA LEU A 102 12.89 8.28 10.63
C LEU A 102 13.70 7.88 9.38
N LYS A 103 14.97 8.26 9.35
CA LYS A 103 15.91 7.78 8.34
C LYS A 103 15.92 6.25 8.35
N ASP A 104 15.73 5.66 7.18
CA ASP A 104 15.97 4.24 6.97
C ASP A 104 17.45 3.96 7.28
N VAL A 105 17.70 3.00 8.17
CA VAL A 105 19.07 2.51 8.40
C VAL A 105 19.50 1.84 7.09
N GLN A 106 20.49 2.45 6.42
CA GLN A 106 21.17 1.86 5.27
C GLN A 106 21.87 0.59 5.74
N TRP A 107 21.53 -0.54 5.13
CA TRP A 107 22.34 -1.74 5.18
C TRP A 107 22.84 -1.99 3.77
N ASN A 108 24.17 -2.13 3.65
CA ASN A 108 24.85 -2.70 2.48
C ASN A 108 24.31 -4.09 2.18
#